data_AF-A0AAW0NY00-F1
#
_entry.id   AF-A0AAW0NY00-F1
#
_cell.length_a   1.000
_cell.length_b   1.000
_cell.length_c   1.000
_cell.angle_alpha   90.00
_cell.angle_beta   90.00
_cell.angle_gamma   90.00
#
_symmetry.space_group_name_H-M   'P 1'
#
loop_
_entity.id
_entity.type
_entity.pdbx_description
1 polymer ?
#
loop_
_entity_poly.entity_id
_entity_poly.type
_entity_poly.pdbx_seq_one_letter_code
_entity_poly.pdbx_strand_id
1 'polypeptide(L)'
;MKRFFYKVERERERERERERERERERERERFEDVTRPLWSIHLYGNTSKLGDLRGDKALGDVTDMPKKKAIKAKKAKVSKSKKDGKQESKVDRESDLEKARSNAALWELRLQVTEQSLTQYRDSCRKLARANEELTTDLYRVEKDSVDTTWFFNKQDAAKEDKIRSLQETLKNQTAQARDREKQLISEYTQQLNEMKELFNKRSKDFNMIEEGMKRIKAFEIQKAQMEQEVADMRESMEKAEKKHREDLNNMEYTFFNEKTTKEGIMKKNAAQLSVQQEELSKLQSKVGSLEEALKQKDFQLKQEEERQKQMSVSAEAGQVELDKLQKVLVMRDKELAHIKRLAAVIVEQRTELEKFFHEALAEVKQEVMVSRSKYKKDAQQAYRWTMKEANGGKIKFPPIRNFHKIPHSTNSVYSDMEVKWTHQPGSKVRISDLTWEQKEDVLRHLFAKMNGQTERKTSQHLALSASPEKKNLNDSDAAGMKEKPSPATFITQPPEFTLPSNPGSLPHIHTA
;
A
#
# COMPACT_ATOMS: atom_id res chain seq x y z
N MET A 1 -1.95 0.02 50.43
CA MET A 1 -3.00 -1.02 50.45
C MET A 1 -3.03 -1.86 51.73
N LYS A 2 -1.96 -2.56 52.13
CA LYS A 2 -1.96 -3.46 53.32
C LYS A 2 -2.39 -2.79 54.64
N ARG A 3 -1.98 -1.54 54.90
CA ARG A 3 -2.39 -0.78 56.10
C ARG A 3 -3.88 -0.40 56.12
N PHE A 4 -4.51 -0.25 54.95
CA PHE A 4 -5.93 0.09 54.86
C PHE A 4 -6.79 -1.14 55.11
N PHE A 5 -6.43 -2.27 54.51
CA PHE A 5 -7.05 -3.58 54.78
C PHE A 5 -7.00 -3.93 56.27
N TYR A 6 -5.83 -3.78 56.90
CA TYR A 6 -5.67 -4.06 58.33
C TYR A 6 -6.51 -3.14 59.24
N LYS A 7 -6.83 -1.91 58.78
CA LYS A 7 -7.65 -0.97 59.54
C LYS A 7 -9.15 -1.30 59.43
N VAL A 8 -9.58 -1.71 58.23
CA VAL A 8 -10.96 -2.16 57.95
C VAL A 8 -11.25 -3.49 58.63
N GLU A 9 -10.30 -4.43 58.59
CA GLU A 9 -10.45 -5.75 59.22
C GLU A 9 -10.51 -5.65 60.74
N ARG A 10 -9.68 -4.78 61.34
CA ARG A 10 -9.74 -4.45 62.77
C ARG A 10 -11.03 -3.74 63.16
N GLU A 11 -11.65 -2.97 62.26
CA GLU A 11 -12.93 -2.36 62.53
C GLU A 11 -14.08 -3.37 62.50
N ARG A 12 -14.12 -4.25 61.50
CA ARG A 12 -15.07 -5.37 61.45
C ARG A 12 -14.97 -6.28 62.66
N GLU A 13 -13.77 -6.48 63.19
CA GLU A 13 -13.57 -7.30 64.38
C GLU A 13 -14.14 -6.64 65.65
N ARG A 14 -13.99 -5.33 65.81
CA ARG A 14 -14.63 -4.57 66.89
C ARG A 14 -16.16 -4.55 66.75
N GLU A 15 -16.67 -4.51 65.53
CA GLU A 15 -18.12 -4.56 65.29
C GLU A 15 -18.71 -5.92 65.67
N ARG A 16 -18.04 -7.02 65.31
CA ARG A 16 -18.38 -8.38 65.76
C ARG A 16 -18.34 -8.51 67.29
N GLU A 17 -17.39 -7.86 67.95
CA GLU A 17 -17.28 -7.89 69.41
C GLU A 17 -18.43 -7.15 70.12
N ARG A 18 -18.83 -5.97 69.59
CA ARG A 18 -20.02 -5.24 70.08
C ARG A 18 -21.31 -6.03 69.87
N GLU A 19 -21.42 -6.77 68.78
CA GLU A 19 -22.59 -7.61 68.52
C GLU A 19 -22.71 -8.75 69.53
N ARG A 20 -21.61 -9.44 69.83
CA ARG A 20 -21.56 -10.46 70.90
C ARG A 20 -21.85 -9.88 72.29
N GLU A 21 -21.51 -8.62 72.54
CA GLU A 21 -21.83 -7.95 73.80
C GLU A 21 -23.32 -7.63 73.93
N ARG A 22 -23.95 -7.11 72.86
CA ARG A 22 -25.41 -6.93 72.81
C ARG A 22 -26.15 -8.25 72.94
N GLU A 23 -25.62 -9.34 72.38
CA GLU A 23 -26.20 -10.67 72.53
C GLU A 23 -26.14 -11.16 73.98
N ARG A 24 -25.00 -10.99 74.66
CA ARG A 24 -24.85 -11.25 76.09
C ARG A 24 -25.75 -10.37 76.97
N GLU A 25 -26.04 -9.14 76.54
CA GLU A 25 -26.96 -8.24 77.23
C GLU A 25 -28.41 -8.68 77.07
N ARG A 26 -28.83 -9.05 75.85
CA ARG A 26 -30.15 -9.67 75.61
C ARG A 26 -30.32 -10.99 76.34
N GLU A 27 -29.27 -11.79 76.46
CA GLU A 27 -29.31 -13.01 77.27
C GLU A 27 -29.44 -12.71 78.77
N ARG A 28 -28.79 -11.66 79.27
CA ARG A 28 -28.97 -11.20 80.65
C ARG A 28 -30.37 -10.66 80.91
N GLU A 29 -30.94 -9.87 79.99
CA GLU A 29 -32.33 -9.42 80.08
C GLU A 29 -33.31 -10.59 80.06
N ARG A 30 -33.09 -11.60 79.19
CA ARG A 30 -33.88 -12.84 79.19
C ARG A 30 -33.76 -13.61 80.51
N PHE A 31 -32.61 -13.58 81.16
CA PHE A 31 -32.40 -14.24 82.46
C PHE A 31 -33.02 -13.43 83.62
N GLU A 32 -33.02 -12.10 83.54
CA GLU A 32 -33.66 -11.22 84.51
C GLU A 32 -35.20 -11.26 84.43
N ASP A 33 -35.78 -11.44 83.24
CA ASP A 33 -37.24 -11.57 83.06
C ASP A 33 -37.79 -12.89 83.64
N VAL A 34 -36.98 -13.95 83.71
CA VAL A 34 -37.36 -15.22 84.34
C VAL A 34 -37.33 -15.13 85.88
N THR A 35 -36.71 -14.08 86.45
CA THR A 35 -36.43 -13.99 87.90
C THR A 35 -37.12 -12.83 88.62
N ARG A 36 -38.17 -12.20 88.05
CA ARG A 36 -38.95 -11.16 88.72
C ARG A 36 -40.23 -11.71 89.39
N PRO A 37 -40.35 -11.68 90.74
CA PRO A 37 -41.58 -12.01 91.43
C PRO A 37 -42.67 -10.96 91.17
N LEU A 38 -43.88 -11.44 90.88
CA LEU A 38 -45.14 -10.69 90.77
C LEU A 38 -45.44 -9.89 92.06
N TRP A 39 -44.92 -8.67 92.17
CA TRP A 39 -45.30 -7.70 93.20
C TRP A 39 -45.47 -6.31 92.58
N SER A 40 -46.49 -6.14 91.73
CA SER A 40 -47.06 -4.80 91.43
C SER A 40 -48.37 -4.90 90.64
N ILE A 41 -49.43 -5.45 91.23
CA ILE A 41 -50.80 -5.14 90.83
C ILE A 41 -51.72 -5.19 92.06
N HIS A 42 -51.84 -4.07 92.79
CA HIS A 42 -53.07 -3.56 93.44
C HIS A 42 -52.72 -2.56 94.54
N LEU A 43 -52.65 -1.29 94.18
CA LEU A 43 -52.91 -0.17 95.08
C LEU A 43 -53.54 0.92 94.23
N TYR A 44 -54.67 1.45 94.71
CA TYR A 44 -55.58 2.45 94.15
C TYR A 44 -56.92 1.90 93.62
N GLY A 45 -57.91 1.90 94.51
CA GLY A 45 -59.32 1.85 94.14
C GLY A 45 -60.24 1.18 95.16
N ASN A 46 -60.38 1.76 96.38
CA ASN A 46 -61.63 1.68 97.16
C ASN A 46 -61.53 2.45 98.49
N THR A 47 -61.97 3.71 98.49
CA THR A 47 -62.37 4.42 99.72
C THR A 47 -63.64 5.23 99.43
N SER A 48 -64.77 4.54 99.34
CA SER A 48 -66.10 5.15 99.40
C SER A 48 -67.13 4.10 99.83
N LYS A 49 -67.26 3.92 101.15
CA LYS A 49 -68.49 3.55 101.89
C LYS A 49 -68.10 3.27 103.34
N LEU A 50 -68.05 4.31 104.15
CA LEU A 50 -68.06 4.24 105.60
C LEU A 50 -69.20 5.14 106.07
N GLY A 51 -70.28 4.55 106.57
CA GLY A 51 -71.47 5.28 107.01
C GLY A 51 -72.72 4.43 106.94
N ASP A 52 -72.77 3.38 107.76
CA ASP A 52 -73.99 2.94 108.47
C ASP A 52 -73.66 1.66 109.26
N LEU A 53 -73.40 1.84 110.55
CA LEU A 53 -73.44 0.76 111.54
C LEU A 53 -74.27 1.26 112.72
N ARG A 54 -75.59 1.12 112.59
CA ARG A 54 -76.52 1.12 113.72
C ARG A 54 -76.43 -0.28 114.33
N GLY A 55 -75.75 -0.36 115.47
CA GLY A 55 -75.56 -1.59 116.21
C GLY A 55 -76.83 -1.97 116.97
N ASP A 56 -77.36 -3.14 116.67
CA ASP A 56 -78.27 -3.89 117.54
C ASP A 56 -77.77 -5.33 117.60
N LYS A 57 -77.16 -5.69 118.73
CA LYS A 57 -77.05 -7.07 119.26
C LYS A 57 -76.35 -7.04 120.62
N ALA A 58 -77.10 -7.35 121.66
CA ALA A 58 -76.57 -7.91 122.91
C ALA A 58 -77.41 -9.15 123.27
N LEU A 59 -76.81 -10.34 123.15
CA LEU A 59 -77.14 -11.52 123.95
C LEU A 59 -76.50 -11.31 125.34
N GLY A 60 -77.19 -11.62 126.45
CA GLY A 60 -76.98 -12.84 127.26
C GLY A 60 -75.71 -12.73 128.14
N ASP A 61 -75.65 -13.06 129.43
CA ASP A 61 -76.45 -13.98 130.24
C ASP A 61 -75.98 -13.93 131.73
N VAL A 62 -76.81 -14.44 132.64
CA VAL A 62 -76.61 -14.97 134.02
C VAL A 62 -75.72 -14.25 135.06
N THR A 63 -76.25 -13.96 136.26
CA THR A 63 -75.91 -14.66 137.53
C THR A 63 -76.55 -14.06 138.80
N ASP A 64 -76.95 -15.00 139.67
CA ASP A 64 -77.03 -14.93 141.13
C ASP A 64 -78.19 -14.21 141.87
N MET A 65 -79.18 -15.02 142.22
CA MET A 65 -79.73 -15.07 143.58
C MET A 65 -78.77 -15.92 144.46
N PRO A 66 -78.61 -15.68 145.78
CA PRO A 66 -79.56 -16.33 146.71
C PRO A 66 -79.73 -15.79 148.15
N LYS A 67 -80.90 -16.16 148.73
CA LYS A 67 -81.16 -16.59 150.14
C LYS A 67 -81.19 -15.46 151.22
N LYS A 68 -81.98 -15.50 152.30
CA LYS A 68 -82.91 -16.48 152.90
C LYS A 68 -83.57 -15.87 154.16
N LYS A 69 -84.70 -16.49 154.58
CA LYS A 69 -85.14 -16.72 155.97
C LYS A 69 -85.71 -15.48 156.71
N ALA A 70 -86.76 -15.55 157.52
CA ALA A 70 -87.46 -16.69 158.11
C ALA A 70 -88.60 -16.17 159.04
N ILE A 71 -89.69 -16.97 159.16
CA ILE A 71 -90.34 -17.35 160.45
C ILE A 71 -91.12 -16.21 161.17
N LYS A 72 -92.38 -16.33 161.64
CA LYS A 72 -93.13 -17.44 162.25
C LYS A 72 -94.63 -17.10 162.25
N ALA A 73 -95.44 -18.11 162.01
CA ALA A 73 -96.83 -18.19 162.43
C ALA A 73 -96.95 -18.30 163.97
N LYS A 74 -98.09 -17.92 164.56
CA LYS A 74 -99.06 -18.83 165.21
C LYS A 74 -100.01 -18.15 166.19
N LYS A 75 -101.16 -18.83 166.34
CA LYS A 75 -102.20 -18.81 167.39
C LYS A 75 -103.19 -17.64 167.30
N ALA A 76 -104.42 -17.82 166.85
CA ALA A 76 -105.45 -18.80 167.20
C ALA A 76 -105.92 -18.73 168.66
N LYS A 77 -107.23 -18.42 168.77
CA LYS A 77 -108.28 -19.19 169.45
C LYS A 77 -108.86 -18.56 170.71
N VAL A 78 -110.17 -18.84 170.84
CA VAL A 78 -111.05 -18.79 172.03
C VAL A 78 -111.74 -17.42 172.19
N SER A 79 -112.97 -17.20 171.70
CA SER A 79 -114.28 -17.83 171.99
C SER A 79 -114.83 -17.54 173.39
N LYS A 80 -116.15 -17.28 173.43
CA LYS A 80 -117.05 -17.45 174.59
C LYS A 80 -116.92 -16.36 175.67
N SER A 81 -117.96 -15.79 176.24
CA SER A 81 -119.40 -16.11 176.24
C SER A 81 -120.12 -14.91 176.86
N LYS A 82 -121.31 -14.56 176.37
CA LYS A 82 -122.24 -13.71 177.11
C LYS A 82 -123.43 -14.59 177.46
N LYS A 83 -123.55 -14.96 178.74
CA LYS A 83 -124.79 -15.21 179.49
C LYS A 83 -124.44 -16.05 180.73
N ASP A 84 -124.29 -15.38 181.85
CA ASP A 84 -124.76 -15.89 183.13
C ASP A 84 -125.26 -14.70 183.93
N GLY A 85 -126.49 -14.83 184.42
CA GLY A 85 -127.09 -13.88 185.35
C GLY A 85 -126.91 -14.40 186.77
N LYS A 86 -126.89 -13.43 187.70
CA LYS A 86 -127.16 -13.59 189.15
C LYS A 86 -125.99 -14.28 189.90
N GLN A 87 -125.34 -13.69 190.91
CA GLN A 87 -125.85 -12.90 192.04
C GLN A 87 -124.68 -12.22 192.81
N GLU A 88 -124.94 -11.02 193.35
CA GLU A 88 -124.31 -10.21 194.43
C GLU A 88 -123.00 -10.70 195.12
N SER A 89 -121.96 -9.86 195.36
CA SER A 89 -121.99 -8.74 196.33
C SER A 89 -120.72 -7.84 196.31
N LYS A 90 -120.96 -6.53 196.24
CA LYS A 90 -120.24 -5.30 196.69
C LYS A 90 -118.70 -5.10 196.67
N VAL A 91 -117.82 -6.10 196.57
CA VAL A 91 -116.35 -5.87 196.50
C VAL A 91 -115.82 -5.88 195.05
N ASP A 92 -116.60 -6.41 194.10
CA ASP A 92 -116.20 -6.47 192.69
C ASP A 92 -116.42 -5.14 191.92
N ARG A 93 -117.30 -4.26 192.42
CA ARG A 93 -117.66 -3.00 191.74
C ARG A 93 -116.51 -1.99 191.73
N GLU A 94 -115.68 -2.00 192.77
CA GLU A 94 -114.45 -1.18 192.84
C GLU A 94 -113.34 -1.77 191.96
N SER A 95 -113.26 -3.11 191.89
CA SER A 95 -112.38 -3.84 190.96
C SER A 95 -112.73 -3.56 189.49
N ASP A 96 -114.01 -3.51 189.16
CA ASP A 96 -114.51 -3.23 187.81
C ASP A 96 -114.34 -1.76 187.41
N LEU A 97 -114.51 -0.83 188.36
CA LEU A 97 -114.20 0.58 188.14
C LEU A 97 -112.70 0.79 187.90
N GLU A 98 -111.83 0.12 188.65
CA GLU A 98 -110.38 0.23 188.48
C GLU A 98 -109.89 -0.48 187.20
N LYS A 99 -110.50 -1.60 186.80
CA LYS A 99 -110.29 -2.23 185.48
C LYS A 99 -110.76 -1.33 184.35
N ALA A 100 -111.88 -0.63 184.49
CA ALA A 100 -112.38 0.31 183.50
C ALA A 100 -111.46 1.54 183.36
N ARG A 101 -110.95 2.08 184.47
CA ARG A 101 -109.92 3.13 184.47
C ARG A 101 -108.62 2.66 183.81
N SER A 102 -108.16 1.46 184.13
CA SER A 102 -106.97 0.86 183.51
C SER A 102 -107.16 0.60 182.01
N ASN A 103 -108.36 0.16 181.60
CA ASN A 103 -108.71 -0.04 180.19
C ASN A 103 -108.81 1.32 179.45
N ALA A 104 -109.41 2.33 180.06
CA ALA A 104 -109.46 3.70 179.52
C ALA A 104 -108.06 4.29 179.35
N ALA A 105 -107.19 4.15 180.37
CA ALA A 105 -105.78 4.57 180.29
C ALA A 105 -105.00 3.79 179.21
N LEU A 106 -105.31 2.50 179.00
CA LEU A 106 -104.73 1.71 177.92
C LEU A 106 -105.20 2.20 176.54
N TRP A 107 -106.48 2.58 176.39
CA TRP A 107 -106.99 3.18 175.15
C TRP A 107 -106.41 4.57 174.91
N GLU A 108 -106.19 5.36 175.96
CA GLU A 108 -105.55 6.68 175.89
C GLU A 108 -104.08 6.57 175.46
N LEU A 109 -103.32 5.65 176.07
CA LEU A 109 -101.94 5.38 175.64
C LEU A 109 -101.88 4.85 174.20
N ARG A 110 -102.83 3.97 173.82
CA ARG A 110 -102.92 3.46 172.45
C ARG A 110 -103.27 4.56 171.45
N LEU A 111 -104.19 5.47 171.81
CA LEU A 111 -104.52 6.65 171.03
C LEU A 111 -103.28 7.54 170.88
N GLN A 112 -102.59 7.85 171.97
CA GLN A 112 -101.36 8.66 171.95
C GLN A 112 -100.28 8.05 171.07
N VAL A 113 -100.03 6.74 171.14
CA VAL A 113 -99.08 6.05 170.25
C VAL A 113 -99.53 6.12 168.78
N THR A 114 -100.83 5.99 168.51
CA THR A 114 -101.36 6.15 167.14
C THR A 114 -101.31 7.61 166.64
N GLU A 115 -101.47 8.60 167.51
CA GLU A 115 -101.31 10.01 167.18
C GLU A 115 -99.84 10.37 166.94
N GLN A 116 -98.93 9.82 167.74
CA GLN A 116 -97.48 9.92 167.52
C GLN A 116 -97.06 9.26 166.21
N SER A 117 -97.58 8.08 165.88
CA SER A 117 -97.27 7.46 164.59
C SER A 117 -97.86 8.27 163.43
N LEU A 118 -99.09 8.78 163.55
CA LEU A 118 -99.72 9.64 162.54
C LEU A 118 -98.93 10.95 162.31
N THR A 119 -98.45 11.59 163.38
CA THR A 119 -97.61 12.79 163.28
C THR A 119 -96.27 12.48 162.62
N GLN A 120 -95.62 11.36 162.99
CA GLN A 120 -94.40 10.89 162.33
C GLN A 120 -94.62 10.57 160.85
N TYR A 121 -95.75 9.94 160.48
CA TYR A 121 -96.10 9.71 159.08
C TYR A 121 -96.32 11.01 158.32
N ARG A 122 -97.05 11.97 158.91
CA ARG A 122 -97.25 13.30 158.30
C ARG A 122 -95.93 14.04 158.10
N ASP A 123 -95.04 14.01 159.08
CA ASP A 123 -93.72 14.62 158.98
C ASP A 123 -92.84 13.92 157.95
N SER A 124 -92.92 12.60 157.84
CA SER A 124 -92.23 11.83 156.80
C SER A 124 -92.75 12.18 155.40
N CYS A 125 -94.07 12.29 155.23
CA CYS A 125 -94.68 12.73 153.98
C CYS A 125 -94.25 14.16 153.61
N ARG A 126 -94.18 15.08 154.59
CA ARG A 126 -93.70 16.46 154.36
C ARG A 126 -92.22 16.49 153.95
N LYS A 127 -91.36 15.70 154.61
CA LYS A 127 -89.94 15.58 154.25
C LYS A 127 -89.78 15.02 152.84
N LEU A 128 -90.53 13.97 152.50
CA LEU A 128 -90.52 13.39 151.16
C LEU A 128 -91.02 14.38 150.11
N ALA A 129 -92.06 15.17 150.40
CA ALA A 129 -92.55 16.21 149.50
C ALA A 129 -91.49 17.28 149.23
N ARG A 130 -90.79 17.78 150.27
CA ARG A 130 -89.68 18.74 150.12
C ARG A 130 -88.53 18.15 149.31
N ALA A 131 -88.12 16.92 149.62
CA ALA A 131 -87.06 16.26 148.86
C ALA A 131 -87.43 16.05 147.38
N ASN A 132 -88.68 15.71 147.07
CA ASN A 132 -89.15 15.61 145.69
C ASN A 132 -89.17 16.97 144.98
N GLU A 133 -89.54 18.05 145.67
CA GLU A 133 -89.51 19.42 145.14
C GLU A 133 -88.06 19.88 144.86
N GLU A 134 -87.13 19.60 145.79
CA GLU A 134 -85.69 19.84 145.63
C GLU A 134 -85.13 19.05 144.44
N LEU A 135 -85.40 17.74 144.36
CA LEU A 135 -84.97 16.90 143.24
C LEU A 135 -85.54 17.37 141.90
N THR A 136 -86.79 17.81 141.86
CA THR A 136 -87.40 18.35 140.63
C THR A 136 -86.71 19.63 140.19
N THR A 137 -86.39 20.51 141.15
CA THR A 137 -85.67 21.77 140.89
C THR A 137 -84.24 21.49 140.41
N ASP A 138 -83.56 20.53 141.03
CA ASP A 138 -82.21 20.11 140.64
C ASP A 138 -82.19 19.47 139.25
N LEU A 139 -83.14 18.59 138.94
CA LEU A 139 -83.30 18.01 137.60
C LEU A 139 -83.51 19.10 136.56
N TYR A 140 -84.41 20.04 136.80
CA TYR A 140 -84.65 21.15 135.88
C TYR A 140 -83.39 22.00 135.65
N ARG A 141 -82.62 22.29 136.71
CA ARG A 141 -81.36 23.03 136.59
C ARG A 141 -80.34 22.27 135.75
N VAL A 142 -80.13 20.98 136.05
CA VAL A 142 -79.17 20.14 135.31
C VAL A 142 -79.60 19.95 133.85
N GLU A 143 -80.89 19.76 133.58
CA GLU A 143 -81.43 19.70 132.22
C GLU A 143 -81.18 21.00 131.46
N LYS A 144 -81.43 22.15 132.09
CA LYS A 144 -81.15 23.46 131.49
C LYS A 144 -79.67 23.65 131.19
N ASP A 145 -78.80 23.39 132.16
CA ASP A 145 -77.34 23.50 131.98
C ASP A 145 -76.84 22.51 130.90
N SER A 146 -77.42 21.31 130.83
CA SER A 146 -77.12 20.32 129.79
C SER A 146 -77.57 20.79 128.40
N VAL A 147 -78.74 21.41 128.30
CA VAL A 147 -79.23 21.98 127.04
C VAL A 147 -78.37 23.17 126.60
N ASP A 148 -78.01 24.07 127.51
CA ASP A 148 -77.19 25.25 127.21
C ASP A 148 -75.77 24.85 126.77
N THR A 149 -75.15 23.88 127.45
CA THR A 149 -73.85 23.33 127.06
C THR A 149 -73.92 22.61 125.71
N THR A 150 -74.95 21.79 125.48
CA THR A 150 -75.19 21.10 124.20
C THR A 150 -75.39 22.10 123.07
N TRP A 151 -76.16 23.17 123.29
CA TRP A 151 -76.39 24.23 122.32
C TRP A 151 -75.09 24.95 121.95
N PHE A 152 -74.25 25.30 122.95
CA PHE A 152 -72.96 25.95 122.71
C PHE A 152 -72.02 25.06 121.87
N PHE A 153 -71.90 23.78 122.22
CA PHE A 153 -71.07 22.84 121.44
C PHE A 153 -71.61 22.64 120.02
N ASN A 154 -72.91 22.45 119.85
CA ASN A 154 -73.53 22.36 118.52
C ASN A 154 -73.27 23.60 117.67
N LYS A 155 -73.33 24.80 118.26
CA LYS A 155 -73.03 26.05 117.55
C LYS A 155 -71.56 26.11 117.13
N GLN A 156 -70.65 25.67 118.00
CA GLN A 156 -69.23 25.60 117.69
C GLN A 156 -68.95 24.58 116.59
N ASP A 157 -69.56 23.40 116.65
CA ASP A 157 -69.38 22.35 115.66
C ASP A 157 -69.97 22.75 114.30
N ALA A 158 -71.13 23.40 114.27
CA ALA A 158 -71.65 23.99 113.03
C ALA A 158 -70.68 25.01 112.41
N ALA A 159 -70.07 25.88 113.22
CA ALA A 159 -69.07 26.84 112.72
C ALA A 159 -67.78 26.15 112.22
N LYS A 160 -67.34 25.08 112.88
CA LYS A 160 -66.20 24.27 112.42
C LYS A 160 -66.54 23.53 111.13
N GLU A 161 -67.74 22.97 111.00
CA GLU A 161 -68.21 22.31 109.78
C GLU A 161 -68.32 23.28 108.60
N ASP A 162 -68.81 24.51 108.82
CA ASP A 162 -68.78 25.58 107.82
C ASP A 162 -67.34 25.90 107.39
N LYS A 163 -66.42 25.96 108.36
CA LYS A 163 -65.00 26.19 108.05
C LYS A 163 -64.39 25.04 107.28
N ILE A 164 -64.65 23.79 107.67
CA ILE A 164 -64.21 22.58 106.96
C ILE A 164 -64.74 22.61 105.52
N ARG A 165 -66.02 22.91 105.32
CA ARG A 165 -66.62 23.02 103.98
C ARG A 165 -65.93 24.10 103.14
N SER A 166 -65.71 25.29 103.69
CA SER A 166 -65.01 26.37 102.96
C SER A 166 -63.57 25.99 102.59
N LEU A 167 -62.85 25.32 103.49
CA LEU A 167 -61.48 24.87 103.26
C LEU A 167 -61.44 23.75 102.21
N GLN A 168 -62.35 22.78 102.30
CA GLN A 168 -62.50 21.71 101.30
C GLN A 168 -62.78 22.28 99.91
N GLU A 169 -63.65 23.27 99.81
CA GLU A 169 -63.97 23.93 98.54
C GLU A 169 -62.76 24.70 97.98
N THR A 170 -62.03 25.45 98.82
CA THR A 170 -60.80 26.12 98.40
C THR A 170 -59.73 25.14 97.92
N LEU A 171 -59.58 23.99 98.59
CA LEU A 171 -58.63 22.95 98.21
C LEU A 171 -59.02 22.26 96.91
N LYS A 172 -60.32 22.00 96.70
CA LYS A 172 -60.83 21.50 95.41
C LYS A 172 -60.55 22.49 94.27
N ASN A 173 -60.82 23.78 94.47
CA ASN A 173 -60.59 24.79 93.45
C ASN A 173 -59.09 24.97 93.14
N GLN A 174 -58.23 24.96 94.16
CA GLN A 174 -56.78 25.01 93.96
C GLN A 174 -56.25 23.77 93.22
N THR A 175 -56.71 22.57 93.58
CA THR A 175 -56.30 21.33 92.89
C THR A 175 -56.81 21.26 91.45
N ALA A 176 -58.03 21.73 91.18
CA ALA A 176 -58.55 21.86 89.82
C ALA A 176 -57.70 22.85 88.99
N GLN A 177 -57.41 24.02 89.54
CA GLN A 177 -56.60 25.03 88.88
C GLN A 177 -55.15 24.56 88.62
N ALA A 178 -54.55 23.82 89.56
CA ALA A 178 -53.24 23.22 89.38
C ALA A 178 -53.23 22.20 88.22
N ARG A 179 -54.25 21.32 88.17
CA ARG A 179 -54.41 20.35 87.08
C ARG A 179 -54.63 21.03 85.73
N ASP A 180 -55.40 22.10 85.68
CA ASP A 180 -55.66 22.80 84.42
C ASP A 180 -54.41 23.55 83.93
N ARG A 181 -53.63 24.17 84.84
CA ARG A 181 -52.31 24.72 84.50
C ARG A 181 -51.35 23.65 84.00
N GLU A 182 -51.32 22.48 84.64
CA GLU A 182 -50.48 21.35 84.23
C GLU A 182 -50.88 20.86 82.83
N LYS A 183 -52.19 20.65 82.57
CA LYS A 183 -52.69 20.27 81.24
C LYS A 183 -52.35 21.31 80.18
N GLN A 184 -52.47 22.59 80.50
CA GLN A 184 -52.13 23.67 79.59
C GLN A 184 -50.63 23.64 79.25
N LEU A 185 -49.78 23.52 80.26
CA LEU A 185 -48.32 23.44 80.07
C LEU A 185 -47.93 22.20 79.24
N ILE A 186 -48.53 21.04 79.51
CA ILE A 186 -48.33 19.83 78.73
C ILE A 186 -48.77 20.04 77.28
N SER A 187 -49.92 20.68 77.06
CA SER A 187 -50.43 20.98 75.72
C SER A 187 -49.48 21.90 74.94
N GLU A 188 -49.00 22.98 75.57
CA GLU A 188 -48.07 23.94 74.96
C GLU A 188 -46.74 23.27 74.58
N TYR A 189 -46.13 22.50 75.50
CA TYR A 189 -44.89 21.78 75.20
C TYR A 189 -45.08 20.68 74.16
N THR A 190 -46.23 20.00 74.16
CA THR A 190 -46.54 18.98 73.14
C THR A 190 -46.66 19.62 71.76
N GLN A 191 -47.27 20.81 71.67
CA GLN A 191 -47.36 21.58 70.44
C GLN A 191 -45.96 21.99 69.95
N GLN A 192 -45.14 22.60 70.80
CA GLN A 192 -43.76 22.98 70.46
C GLN A 192 -42.93 21.77 69.98
N LEU A 193 -43.09 20.63 70.65
CA LEU A 193 -42.42 19.40 70.27
C LEU A 193 -42.84 18.94 68.86
N ASN A 194 -44.13 19.02 68.54
CA ASN A 194 -44.66 18.63 67.23
C ASN A 194 -44.20 19.59 66.14
N GLU A 195 -44.23 20.91 66.39
CA GLU A 195 -43.71 21.92 65.46
C GLU A 195 -42.23 21.69 65.16
N MET A 196 -41.42 21.44 66.19
CA MET A 196 -40.00 21.13 66.02
C MET A 196 -39.77 19.82 65.25
N LYS A 197 -40.58 18.78 65.51
CA LYS A 197 -40.54 17.53 64.74
C LYS A 197 -40.90 17.75 63.27
N GLU A 198 -41.90 18.56 62.98
CA GLU A 198 -42.28 18.89 61.61
C GLU A 198 -41.19 19.67 60.88
N LEU A 199 -40.60 20.69 61.53
CA LEU A 199 -39.46 21.43 60.99
C LEU A 199 -38.27 20.51 60.73
N PHE A 200 -37.97 19.60 61.66
CA PHE A 200 -36.91 18.61 61.49
C PHE A 200 -37.19 17.68 60.31
N ASN A 201 -38.42 17.16 60.21
CA ASN A 201 -38.83 16.30 59.10
C ASN A 201 -38.75 17.03 57.75
N LYS A 202 -39.17 18.30 57.70
CA LYS A 202 -39.03 19.13 56.50
C LYS A 202 -37.56 19.33 56.12
N ARG A 203 -36.71 19.69 57.09
CA ARG A 203 -35.28 19.88 56.86
C ARG A 203 -34.58 18.60 56.42
N SER A 204 -34.98 17.46 56.98
CA SER A 204 -34.48 16.14 56.59
C SER A 204 -34.87 15.79 55.15
N LYS A 205 -36.11 16.08 54.73
CA LYS A 205 -36.53 15.92 53.33
C LYS A 205 -35.72 16.81 52.38
N ASP A 206 -35.52 18.08 52.72
CA ASP A 206 -34.69 19.00 51.92
C ASP A 206 -33.24 18.49 51.81
N PHE A 207 -32.69 18.00 52.92
CA PHE A 207 -31.34 17.42 52.95
C PHE A 207 -31.22 16.20 52.03
N ASN A 208 -32.18 15.28 52.08
CA ASN A 208 -32.20 14.11 51.20
C ASN A 208 -32.28 14.51 49.73
N MET A 209 -33.11 15.51 49.39
CA MET A 209 -33.23 16.01 48.01
C MET A 209 -31.92 16.64 47.52
N ILE A 210 -31.20 17.38 48.38
CA ILE A 210 -29.87 17.93 48.08
C ILE A 210 -28.85 16.80 47.91
N GLU A 211 -28.85 15.80 48.79
CA GLU A 211 -27.95 14.65 48.72
C GLU A 211 -28.13 13.88 47.40
N GLU A 212 -29.38 13.60 47.02
CA GLU A 212 -29.71 13.00 45.73
C GLU A 212 -29.28 13.86 44.54
N GLY A 213 -29.51 15.18 44.63
CA GLY A 213 -29.02 16.14 43.65
C GLY A 213 -27.51 16.08 43.48
N MET A 214 -26.76 16.02 44.59
CA MET A 214 -25.31 15.91 44.59
C MET A 214 -24.83 14.58 43.99
N LYS A 215 -25.53 13.46 44.25
CA LYS A 215 -25.25 12.16 43.62
C LYS A 215 -25.45 12.24 42.10
N ARG A 216 -26.52 12.88 41.64
CA ARG A 216 -26.77 13.10 40.20
C ARG A 216 -25.70 13.99 39.56
N ILE A 217 -25.27 15.06 40.22
CA ILE A 217 -24.19 15.94 39.74
C ILE A 217 -22.88 15.18 39.62
N LYS A 218 -22.48 14.40 40.63
CA LYS A 218 -21.27 13.57 40.58
C LYS A 218 -21.32 12.56 39.44
N ALA A 219 -22.46 11.92 39.21
CA ALA A 219 -22.64 11.01 38.09
C ALA A 219 -22.48 11.73 36.74
N PHE A 220 -23.06 12.94 36.62
CA PHE A 220 -22.89 13.78 35.44
C PHE A 220 -21.45 14.23 35.23
N GLU A 221 -20.71 14.58 36.30
CA GLU A 221 -19.29 14.92 36.21
C GLU A 221 -18.45 13.75 35.69
N ILE A 222 -18.71 12.53 36.18
CA ILE A 222 -18.04 11.30 35.68
C ILE A 222 -18.36 11.08 34.21
N GLN A 223 -19.64 11.16 33.82
CA GLN A 223 -20.07 10.98 32.44
C GLN A 223 -19.50 12.06 31.52
N LYS A 224 -19.47 13.32 31.97
CA LYS A 224 -18.86 14.43 31.25
C LYS A 224 -17.37 14.17 30.99
N ALA A 225 -16.62 13.75 32.02
CA ALA A 225 -15.21 13.41 31.87
C ALA A 225 -14.98 12.26 30.87
N GLN A 226 -15.86 11.25 30.87
CA GLN A 226 -15.84 10.17 29.88
C GLN A 226 -16.08 10.70 28.45
N MET A 227 -17.10 11.52 28.24
CA MET A 227 -17.36 12.12 26.92
C MET A 227 -16.23 13.03 26.45
N GLU A 228 -15.64 13.83 27.34
CA GLU A 228 -14.48 14.67 27.02
C GLU A 228 -13.26 13.84 26.60
N GLN A 229 -13.04 12.70 27.27
CA GLN A 229 -12.00 11.74 26.88
C GLN A 229 -12.28 11.13 25.50
N GLU A 230 -13.50 10.67 25.24
CA GLU A 230 -13.88 10.13 23.92
C GLU A 230 -13.68 11.16 22.80
N VAL A 231 -14.03 12.43 23.05
CA VAL A 231 -13.78 13.52 22.09
C VAL A 231 -12.28 13.76 21.89
N ALA A 232 -11.47 13.69 22.94
CA ALA A 232 -10.01 13.82 22.84
C ALA A 232 -9.40 12.66 22.03
N ASP A 233 -9.80 11.42 22.31
CA ASP A 233 -9.35 10.22 21.60
C ASP A 233 -9.74 10.28 20.12
N MET A 234 -10.97 10.71 19.80
CA MET A 234 -11.41 10.92 18.43
C MET A 234 -10.57 11.99 17.73
N ARG A 235 -10.29 13.12 18.38
CA ARG A 235 -9.44 14.18 17.82
C ARG A 235 -8.02 13.69 17.54
N GLU A 236 -7.42 12.95 18.46
CA GLU A 236 -6.08 12.36 18.26
C GLU A 236 -6.09 11.35 17.11
N SER A 237 -7.14 10.53 17.00
CA SER A 237 -7.28 9.58 15.89
C SER A 237 -7.40 10.30 14.54
N MET A 238 -8.16 11.40 14.47
CA MET A 238 -8.28 12.22 13.27
C MET A 238 -6.95 12.91 12.93
N GLU A 239 -6.26 13.49 13.92
CA GLU A 239 -4.96 14.12 13.70
C GLU A 239 -3.92 13.11 13.18
N LYS A 240 -3.89 11.89 13.73
CA LYS A 240 -3.04 10.79 13.22
C LYS A 240 -3.40 10.42 11.78
N ALA A 241 -4.69 10.32 11.46
CA ALA A 241 -5.15 10.03 10.10
C ALA A 241 -4.77 11.15 9.13
N GLU A 242 -4.99 12.42 9.49
CA GLU A 242 -4.59 13.58 8.69
C GLU A 242 -3.09 13.67 8.49
N LYS A 243 -2.30 13.42 9.55
CA LYS A 243 -0.85 13.38 9.47
C LYS A 243 -0.39 12.27 8.52
N LYS A 244 -0.95 11.07 8.63
CA LYS A 244 -0.65 9.96 7.72
C LYS A 244 -1.03 10.29 6.27
N HIS A 245 -2.24 10.83 6.04
CA HIS A 245 -2.65 11.26 4.70
C HIS A 245 -1.73 12.33 4.13
N ARG A 246 -1.27 13.29 4.94
CA ARG A 246 -0.30 14.31 4.55
C ARG A 246 1.07 13.72 4.21
N GLU A 247 1.55 12.77 5.01
CA GLU A 247 2.80 12.04 4.76
C GLU A 247 2.71 11.22 3.47
N ASP A 248 1.60 10.51 3.24
CA ASP A 248 1.34 9.75 2.01
C ASP A 248 1.30 10.67 0.78
N LEU A 249 0.65 11.84 0.87
CA LEU A 249 0.65 12.87 -0.17
C LEU A 249 2.05 13.37 -0.47
N ASN A 250 2.81 13.77 0.56
CA ASN A 250 4.20 14.23 0.38
C ASN A 250 5.09 13.16 -0.24
N ASN A 251 4.95 11.90 0.19
CA ASN A 251 5.68 10.77 -0.38
C ASN A 251 5.32 10.57 -1.86
N MET A 252 4.05 10.67 -2.21
CA MET A 252 3.57 10.57 -3.58
C MET A 252 4.07 11.72 -4.45
N GLU A 253 4.05 12.96 -3.96
CA GLU A 253 4.63 14.11 -4.64
C GLU A 253 6.13 13.92 -4.88
N TYR A 254 6.86 13.42 -3.87
CA TYR A 254 8.28 13.13 -3.97
C TYR A 254 8.59 12.03 -5.00
N THR A 255 7.85 10.92 -4.99
CA THR A 255 8.03 9.85 -5.98
C THR A 255 7.68 10.34 -7.38
N PHE A 256 6.58 11.08 -7.56
CA PHE A 256 6.23 11.71 -8.83
C PHE A 256 7.30 12.67 -9.33
N PHE A 257 7.88 13.50 -8.45
CA PHE A 257 8.95 14.42 -8.82
C PHE A 257 10.20 13.67 -9.31
N ASN A 258 10.60 12.61 -8.61
CA ASN A 258 11.73 11.77 -9.00
C ASN A 258 11.48 11.04 -10.32
N GLU A 259 10.29 10.47 -10.50
CA GLU A 259 9.88 9.83 -11.75
C GLU A 259 9.87 10.82 -12.91
N LYS A 260 9.30 12.02 -12.70
CA LYS A 260 9.28 13.10 -13.69
C LYS A 260 10.70 13.47 -14.10
N THR A 261 11.58 13.72 -13.13
CA THR A 261 12.98 14.08 -13.38
C THR A 261 13.71 12.96 -14.13
N THR A 262 13.47 11.71 -13.76
CA THR A 262 14.06 10.54 -14.44
C THR A 262 13.55 10.42 -15.88
N LYS A 263 12.24 10.55 -16.10
CA LYS A 263 11.63 10.53 -17.44
C LYS A 263 12.11 11.68 -18.30
N GLU A 264 12.19 12.90 -17.77
CA GLU A 264 12.78 14.06 -18.47
C GLU A 264 14.25 13.83 -18.83
N GLY A 265 15.03 13.24 -17.92
CA GLY A 265 16.42 12.85 -18.18
C GLY A 265 16.55 11.82 -19.30
N ILE A 266 15.70 10.79 -19.31
CA ILE A 266 15.62 9.79 -20.38
C ILE A 266 15.18 10.46 -21.70
N MET A 267 14.17 11.32 -21.69
CA MET A 267 13.73 12.06 -22.87
C MET A 267 14.84 12.94 -23.45
N LYS A 268 15.59 13.66 -22.61
CA LYS A 268 16.76 14.45 -23.04
C LYS A 268 17.84 13.57 -23.66
N LYS A 269 18.16 12.41 -23.05
CA LYS A 269 19.10 11.43 -23.62
C LYS A 269 18.62 10.90 -24.96
N ASN A 270 17.35 10.49 -25.05
CA ASN A 270 16.74 10.00 -26.28
C ASN A 270 16.70 11.08 -27.37
N ALA A 271 16.38 12.33 -27.03
CA ALA A 271 16.41 13.45 -27.96
C ALA A 271 17.84 13.74 -28.46
N ALA A 272 18.83 13.73 -27.58
CA ALA A 272 20.23 13.87 -27.96
C ALA A 272 20.68 12.71 -28.86
N GLN A 273 20.30 11.47 -28.53
CA GLN A 273 20.58 10.30 -29.36
C GLN A 273 19.89 10.37 -30.73
N LEU A 274 18.63 10.81 -30.78
CA LEU A 274 17.91 11.08 -32.03
C LEU A 274 18.60 12.17 -32.84
N SER A 275 19.10 13.24 -32.21
CA SER A 275 19.87 14.29 -32.89
C SER A 275 21.18 13.75 -33.48
N VAL A 276 21.90 12.89 -32.75
CA VAL A 276 23.11 12.23 -33.25
C VAL A 276 22.76 11.31 -34.42
N GLN A 277 21.72 10.51 -34.31
CA GLN A 277 21.23 9.66 -35.40
C GLN A 277 20.77 10.49 -36.60
N GLN A 278 20.14 11.64 -36.39
CA GLN A 278 19.72 12.57 -37.45
C GLN A 278 20.93 13.16 -38.17
N GLU A 279 21.98 13.53 -37.43
CA GLU A 279 23.23 14.03 -38.00
C GLU A 279 23.96 12.93 -38.79
N GLU A 280 24.00 11.70 -38.26
CA GLU A 280 24.55 10.54 -38.96
C GLU A 280 23.74 10.19 -40.21
N LEU A 281 22.40 10.24 -40.13
CA LEU A 281 21.52 10.12 -41.28
C LEU A 281 21.77 11.22 -42.29
N SER A 282 21.98 12.47 -41.88
CA SER A 282 22.29 13.58 -42.77
C SER A 282 23.66 13.39 -43.44
N LYS A 283 24.67 12.90 -42.71
CA LYS A 283 25.98 12.52 -43.25
C LYS A 283 25.83 11.38 -44.26
N LEU A 284 25.11 10.32 -43.91
CA LEU A 284 24.82 9.19 -44.81
C LEU A 284 24.03 9.65 -46.03
N GLN A 285 23.02 10.51 -45.89
CA GLN A 285 22.26 11.10 -46.99
C GLN A 285 23.15 11.96 -47.89
N SER A 286 24.04 12.78 -47.33
CA SER A 286 25.02 13.54 -48.12
C SER A 286 26.00 12.62 -48.86
N LYS A 287 26.40 11.51 -48.25
CA LYS A 287 27.26 10.50 -48.87
C LYS A 287 26.52 9.75 -49.96
N VAL A 288 25.28 9.32 -49.71
CA VAL A 288 24.40 8.72 -50.72
C VAL A 288 24.20 9.69 -51.86
N GLY A 289 23.88 10.96 -51.61
CA GLY A 289 23.80 11.99 -52.64
C GLY A 289 25.10 12.16 -53.43
N SER A 290 26.27 12.18 -52.77
CA SER A 290 27.57 12.24 -53.44
C SER A 290 27.87 10.99 -54.26
N LEU A 291 27.49 9.81 -53.76
CA LEU A 291 27.64 8.54 -54.46
C LEU A 291 26.67 8.45 -55.63
N GLU A 292 25.44 8.92 -55.49
CA GLU A 292 24.45 9.05 -56.57
C GLU A 292 24.92 10.05 -57.62
N GLU A 293 25.53 11.17 -57.23
CA GLU A 293 26.14 12.13 -58.16
C GLU A 293 27.33 11.49 -58.91
N ALA A 294 28.20 10.78 -58.19
CA ALA A 294 29.31 10.04 -58.78
C ALA A 294 28.80 8.89 -59.67
N LEU A 295 27.71 8.23 -59.30
CA LEU A 295 27.07 7.19 -60.09
C LEU A 295 26.45 7.80 -61.34
N LYS A 296 25.75 8.93 -61.25
CA LYS A 296 25.24 9.69 -62.40
C LYS A 296 26.38 10.15 -63.31
N GLN A 297 27.51 10.60 -62.75
CA GLN A 297 28.70 10.95 -63.52
C GLN A 297 29.30 9.71 -64.18
N LYS A 298 29.36 8.57 -63.51
CA LYS A 298 29.81 7.30 -64.09
C LYS A 298 28.85 6.76 -65.12
N ASP A 299 27.54 6.86 -64.92
CA ASP A 299 26.51 6.52 -65.89
C ASP A 299 26.57 7.47 -67.09
N PHE A 300 26.87 8.75 -66.89
CA PHE A 300 27.11 9.70 -67.98
C PHE A 300 28.40 9.38 -68.72
N GLN A 301 29.50 9.04 -68.02
CA GLN A 301 30.75 8.57 -68.63
C GLN A 301 30.54 7.24 -69.36
N LEU A 302 29.76 6.32 -68.80
CA LEU A 302 29.41 5.04 -69.42
C LEU A 302 28.52 5.26 -70.63
N LYS A 303 27.53 6.16 -70.59
CA LYS A 303 26.73 6.53 -71.75
C LYS A 303 27.57 7.23 -72.82
N GLN A 304 28.48 8.10 -72.44
CA GLN A 304 29.41 8.76 -73.36
C GLN A 304 30.42 7.76 -73.95
N GLU A 305 30.90 6.80 -73.15
CA GLU A 305 31.75 5.68 -73.57
C GLU A 305 30.97 4.68 -74.43
N GLU A 306 29.70 4.44 -74.15
CA GLU A 306 28.78 3.61 -74.93
C GLU A 306 28.42 4.32 -76.24
N GLU A 307 28.25 5.63 -76.26
CA GLU A 307 28.10 6.45 -77.47
C GLU A 307 29.41 6.50 -78.27
N ARG A 308 30.57 6.58 -77.61
CA ARG A 308 31.89 6.46 -78.23
C ARG A 308 32.11 5.05 -78.77
N GLN A 309 31.66 4.01 -78.07
CA GLN A 309 31.69 2.62 -78.51
C GLN A 309 30.68 2.36 -79.62
N LYS A 310 29.50 3.00 -79.62
CA LYS A 310 28.55 2.97 -80.73
C LYS A 310 29.08 3.73 -81.94
N GLN A 311 29.78 4.86 -81.77
CA GLN A 311 30.48 5.52 -82.87
C GLN A 311 31.64 4.67 -83.41
N MET A 312 32.35 3.97 -82.54
CA MET A 312 33.45 3.07 -82.89
C MET A 312 32.93 1.73 -83.46
N SER A 313 31.73 1.26 -83.06
CA SER A 313 31.06 0.10 -83.65
C SER A 313 30.42 0.47 -84.99
N VAL A 314 29.77 1.62 -85.14
CA VAL A 314 29.26 2.10 -86.43
C VAL A 314 30.40 2.31 -87.43
N SER A 315 31.57 2.76 -86.98
CA SER A 315 32.78 2.84 -87.80
C SER A 315 33.42 1.47 -88.08
N ALA A 316 33.37 0.52 -87.14
CA ALA A 316 33.88 -0.85 -87.33
C ALA A 316 32.94 -1.72 -88.19
N GLU A 317 31.63 -1.48 -88.12
CA GLU A 317 30.56 -2.14 -88.86
C GLU A 317 30.49 -1.59 -90.30
N ALA A 318 30.80 -0.31 -90.51
CA ALA A 318 31.14 0.24 -91.82
C ALA A 318 32.38 -0.45 -92.44
N GLY A 319 33.43 -0.71 -91.64
CA GLY A 319 34.61 -1.46 -92.06
C GLY A 319 34.33 -2.96 -92.34
N GLN A 320 33.43 -3.58 -91.59
CA GLN A 320 33.06 -5.00 -91.76
C GLN A 320 32.21 -5.23 -93.02
N VAL A 321 31.31 -4.30 -93.37
CA VAL A 321 30.52 -4.36 -94.63
C VAL A 321 31.41 -4.13 -95.86
N GLU A 322 32.47 -3.35 -95.73
CA GLU A 322 33.47 -3.14 -96.78
C GLU A 322 34.38 -4.37 -96.96
N LEU A 323 34.78 -5.03 -95.85
CA LEU A 323 35.52 -6.29 -95.85
C LEU A 323 34.72 -7.45 -96.50
N ASP A 324 33.44 -7.61 -96.18
CA ASP A 324 32.59 -8.68 -96.75
C ASP A 324 32.35 -8.50 -98.27
N LYS A 325 32.32 -7.25 -98.76
CA LYS A 325 32.29 -6.95 -100.20
C LYS A 325 33.62 -7.29 -100.88
N LEU A 326 34.75 -6.94 -100.26
CA LEU A 326 36.09 -7.24 -100.79
C LEU A 326 36.39 -8.76 -100.79
N GLN A 327 35.92 -9.50 -99.78
CA GLN A 327 36.01 -10.96 -99.72
C GLN A 327 35.27 -11.64 -100.89
N LYS A 328 34.07 -11.14 -101.25
CA LYS A 328 33.31 -11.63 -102.42
C LYS A 328 33.99 -11.30 -103.75
N VAL A 329 34.61 -10.12 -103.87
CA VAL A 329 35.36 -9.74 -105.08
C VAL A 329 36.63 -10.58 -105.24
N LEU A 330 37.34 -10.89 -104.14
CA LEU A 330 38.50 -11.78 -104.17
C LEU A 330 38.15 -13.19 -104.65
N VAL A 331 37.09 -13.79 -104.11
CA VAL A 331 36.65 -15.14 -104.55
C VAL A 331 36.26 -15.17 -106.04
N MET A 332 35.70 -14.08 -106.57
CA MET A 332 35.42 -13.96 -108.00
C MET A 332 36.71 -13.83 -108.84
N ARG A 333 37.70 -13.06 -108.36
CA ARG A 333 39.00 -12.88 -109.04
C ARG A 333 39.87 -14.13 -109.03
N ASP A 334 39.81 -14.94 -107.98
CA ASP A 334 40.54 -16.21 -107.94
C ASP A 334 40.02 -17.23 -108.96
N LYS A 335 38.71 -17.21 -109.26
CA LYS A 335 38.11 -18.06 -110.31
C LYS A 335 38.53 -17.63 -111.72
N GLU A 336 38.64 -16.32 -111.97
CA GLU A 336 39.15 -15.78 -113.24
C GLU A 336 40.64 -16.08 -113.45
N LEU A 337 41.46 -15.96 -112.39
CA LEU A 337 42.88 -16.33 -112.41
C LEU A 337 43.09 -17.83 -112.69
N ALA A 338 42.25 -18.70 -112.14
CA ALA A 338 42.31 -20.14 -112.41
C ALA A 338 41.95 -20.49 -113.87
N HIS A 339 41.12 -19.68 -114.53
CA HIS A 339 40.82 -19.83 -115.96
C HIS A 339 41.99 -19.38 -116.84
N ILE A 340 42.60 -18.23 -116.52
CA ILE A 340 43.76 -17.68 -117.25
C ILE A 340 44.97 -18.60 -117.15
N LYS A 341 45.23 -19.17 -115.96
CA LYS A 341 46.36 -20.12 -115.76
C LYS A 341 46.24 -21.39 -116.61
N ARG A 342 45.04 -21.89 -116.86
CA ARG A 342 44.82 -23.06 -117.74
C ARG A 342 45.09 -22.74 -119.22
N LEU A 343 44.67 -21.56 -119.69
CA LEU A 343 44.94 -21.11 -121.06
C LEU A 343 46.43 -20.87 -121.32
N ALA A 344 47.15 -20.32 -120.35
CA ALA A 344 48.60 -20.10 -120.47
C ALA A 344 49.40 -21.42 -120.57
N ALA A 345 48.98 -22.48 -119.87
CA ALA A 345 49.66 -23.78 -119.92
C ALA A 345 49.64 -24.41 -121.32
N VAL A 346 48.50 -24.32 -122.03
CA VAL A 346 48.33 -24.89 -123.38
C VAL A 346 49.24 -24.19 -124.41
N ILE A 347 49.43 -22.87 -124.30
CA ILE A 347 50.28 -22.10 -125.21
C ILE A 347 51.76 -22.45 -125.03
N VAL A 348 52.20 -22.72 -123.80
CA VAL A 348 53.59 -23.10 -123.50
C VAL A 348 53.91 -24.51 -124.01
N GLU A 349 52.97 -25.45 -123.90
CA GLU A 349 53.12 -26.82 -124.43
C GLU A 349 53.37 -26.80 -125.95
N GLN A 350 52.52 -26.09 -126.70
CA GLN A 350 52.62 -25.97 -128.16
C GLN A 350 53.93 -25.30 -128.62
N ARG A 351 54.45 -24.34 -127.84
CA ARG A 351 55.74 -23.69 -128.13
C ARG A 351 56.92 -24.66 -127.94
N THR A 352 56.84 -25.52 -126.94
CA THR A 352 57.90 -26.49 -126.63
C THR A 352 58.03 -27.55 -127.73
N GLU A 353 56.91 -27.97 -128.33
CA GLU A 353 56.91 -28.92 -129.47
C GLU A 353 57.56 -28.33 -130.73
N LEU A 354 57.27 -27.06 -131.04
CA LEU A 354 57.90 -26.36 -132.17
C LEU A 354 59.41 -26.19 -131.97
N GLU A 355 59.84 -25.84 -130.77
CA GLU A 355 61.27 -25.65 -130.47
C GLU A 355 62.06 -26.96 -130.61
N LYS A 356 61.48 -28.11 -130.24
CA LYS A 356 62.12 -29.42 -130.46
C LYS A 356 62.32 -29.73 -131.94
N PHE A 357 61.31 -29.50 -132.78
CA PHE A 357 61.39 -29.75 -134.22
C PHE A 357 62.54 -28.98 -134.90
N PHE A 358 62.72 -27.70 -134.55
CA PHE A 358 63.80 -26.89 -135.13
C PHE A 358 65.20 -27.33 -134.69
N HIS A 359 65.35 -27.83 -133.45
CA HIS A 359 66.64 -28.34 -132.98
C HIS A 359 67.04 -29.63 -133.70
N GLU A 360 66.07 -30.52 -133.97
CA GLU A 360 66.33 -31.77 -134.71
C GLU A 360 66.71 -31.47 -136.17
N ALA A 361 66.00 -30.57 -136.86
CA ALA A 361 66.33 -30.20 -138.24
C ALA A 361 67.73 -29.57 -138.39
N LEU A 362 68.15 -28.73 -137.44
CA LEU A 362 69.50 -28.14 -137.43
C LEU A 362 70.60 -29.18 -137.16
N ALA A 363 70.30 -30.23 -136.39
CA ALA A 363 71.26 -31.31 -136.13
C ALA A 363 71.50 -32.15 -137.39
N GLU A 364 70.44 -32.48 -138.14
CA GLU A 364 70.53 -33.24 -139.39
C GLU A 364 71.39 -32.53 -140.44
N VAL A 365 71.17 -31.22 -140.65
CA VAL A 365 71.93 -30.43 -141.62
C VAL A 365 73.42 -30.39 -141.26
N LYS A 366 73.76 -30.23 -139.97
CA LYS A 366 75.15 -30.24 -139.51
C LYS A 366 75.83 -31.59 -139.73
N GLN A 367 75.10 -32.68 -139.52
CA GLN A 367 75.62 -34.02 -139.74
C GLN A 367 75.96 -34.25 -141.22
N GLU A 368 75.09 -33.81 -142.14
CA GLU A 368 75.31 -33.95 -143.58
C GLU A 368 76.47 -33.08 -144.10
N VAL A 369 76.66 -31.88 -143.55
CA VAL A 369 77.85 -31.04 -143.82
C VAL A 369 79.15 -31.76 -143.38
N MET A 370 79.14 -32.44 -142.23
CA MET A 370 80.31 -33.21 -141.79
C MET A 370 80.60 -34.41 -142.71
N VAL A 371 79.57 -35.16 -143.09
CA VAL A 371 79.70 -36.35 -143.95
C VAL A 371 80.24 -35.96 -145.34
N SER A 372 79.66 -34.93 -145.94
CA SER A 372 80.06 -34.43 -147.27
C SER A 372 81.50 -33.92 -147.31
N ARG A 373 81.92 -33.10 -146.33
CA ARG A 373 83.31 -32.63 -146.21
C ARG A 373 84.31 -33.78 -146.04
N SER A 374 83.95 -34.80 -145.27
CA SER A 374 84.82 -35.97 -145.03
C SER A 374 84.98 -36.84 -146.29
N LYS A 375 83.92 -37.02 -147.06
CA LYS A 375 83.94 -37.74 -148.34
C LYS A 375 84.80 -37.02 -149.38
N TYR A 376 84.61 -35.71 -149.54
CA TYR A 376 85.39 -34.91 -150.49
C TYR A 376 86.91 -34.97 -150.20
N LYS A 377 87.29 -34.93 -148.91
CA LYS A 377 88.69 -35.10 -148.50
C LYS A 377 89.28 -36.44 -148.95
N LYS A 378 88.55 -37.54 -148.74
CA LYS A 378 89.00 -38.89 -149.10
C LYS A 378 89.14 -39.05 -150.61
N ASP A 379 88.16 -38.59 -151.37
CA ASP A 379 88.15 -38.70 -152.83
C ASP A 379 89.30 -37.89 -153.45
N ALA A 380 89.53 -36.67 -152.97
CA ALA A 380 90.67 -35.85 -153.40
C ALA A 380 92.03 -36.50 -153.07
N GLN A 381 92.13 -37.21 -151.94
CA GLN A 381 93.36 -37.90 -151.53
C GLN A 381 93.64 -39.13 -152.39
N GLN A 382 92.58 -39.87 -152.73
CA GLN A 382 92.68 -41.01 -153.64
C GLN A 382 93.05 -40.56 -155.05
N ALA A 383 92.41 -39.50 -155.58
CA ALA A 383 92.73 -38.92 -156.87
C ALA A 383 94.22 -38.49 -156.93
N TYR A 384 94.71 -37.81 -155.89
CA TYR A 384 96.11 -37.40 -155.82
C TYR A 384 97.09 -38.59 -155.78
N ARG A 385 96.78 -39.62 -154.97
CA ARG A 385 97.59 -40.85 -154.92
C ARG A 385 97.57 -41.63 -156.23
N TRP A 386 96.43 -41.65 -156.92
CA TRP A 386 96.29 -42.26 -158.24
C TRP A 386 97.19 -41.56 -159.26
N THR A 387 97.13 -40.22 -159.33
CA THR A 387 98.03 -39.42 -160.19
C THR A 387 99.51 -39.62 -159.85
N MET A 388 99.86 -39.78 -158.57
CA MET A 388 101.23 -40.14 -158.17
C MET A 388 101.66 -41.53 -158.68
N LYS A 389 100.75 -42.50 -158.71
CA LYS A 389 101.01 -43.86 -159.20
C LYS A 389 101.24 -43.89 -160.71
N GLU A 390 100.40 -43.18 -161.47
CA GLU A 390 100.56 -43.05 -162.92
C GLU A 390 101.85 -42.32 -163.30
N ALA A 391 102.23 -41.31 -162.51
CA ALA A 391 103.51 -40.63 -162.69
C ALA A 391 104.71 -41.55 -162.43
N ASN A 392 104.62 -42.43 -161.43
CA ASN A 392 105.69 -43.38 -161.12
C ASN A 392 105.87 -44.47 -162.20
N GLY A 393 104.81 -44.76 -162.97
CA GLY A 393 104.88 -45.63 -164.15
C GLY A 393 105.41 -44.92 -165.42
N GLY A 394 105.81 -43.66 -165.31
CA GLY A 394 106.38 -42.86 -166.41
C GLY A 394 105.36 -42.23 -167.37
N LYS A 395 104.04 -42.38 -167.13
CA LYS A 395 103.00 -41.89 -168.06
C LYS A 395 102.81 -40.37 -168.03
N ILE A 396 103.02 -39.74 -166.88
CA ILE A 396 102.81 -38.30 -166.65
C ILE A 396 103.88 -37.75 -165.70
N LYS A 397 104.11 -36.43 -165.74
CA LYS A 397 105.00 -35.75 -164.78
C LYS A 397 104.36 -35.74 -163.39
N PHE A 398 105.18 -35.92 -162.36
CA PHE A 398 104.70 -35.98 -160.98
C PHE A 398 103.90 -34.73 -160.59
N PRO A 399 102.66 -34.88 -160.05
CA PRO A 399 101.84 -33.76 -159.64
C PRO A 399 102.44 -33.06 -158.41
N PRO A 400 102.29 -31.73 -158.28
CA PRO A 400 102.77 -30.98 -157.13
C PRO A 400 102.19 -31.50 -155.81
N ILE A 401 103.02 -31.55 -154.75
CA ILE A 401 102.65 -32.11 -153.44
C ILE A 401 101.44 -31.37 -152.86
N ARG A 402 100.28 -32.03 -152.93
CA ARG A 402 99.02 -31.54 -152.37
C ARG A 402 98.86 -32.05 -150.96
N ASN A 403 98.56 -31.15 -150.03
CA ASN A 403 98.44 -31.50 -148.62
C ASN A 403 96.99 -31.88 -148.26
N PHE A 404 96.84 -32.86 -147.37
CA PHE A 404 95.54 -33.34 -146.90
C PHE A 404 95.37 -33.14 -145.38
N HIS A 405 96.28 -32.39 -144.77
CA HIS A 405 96.26 -32.02 -143.37
C HIS A 405 96.11 -30.51 -143.27
N LYS A 406 95.36 -30.01 -142.28
CA LYS A 406 95.18 -28.57 -142.06
C LYS A 406 96.50 -28.01 -141.54
N ILE A 407 97.31 -27.48 -142.44
CA ILE A 407 98.56 -26.80 -142.11
C ILE A 407 98.41 -25.32 -142.53
N PRO A 408 98.55 -24.35 -141.61
CA PRO A 408 98.18 -22.95 -141.85
C PRO A 408 98.95 -22.21 -142.95
N HIS A 409 100.16 -22.67 -143.30
CA HIS A 409 101.05 -21.96 -144.25
C HIS A 409 101.24 -22.70 -145.57
N SER A 410 100.35 -23.65 -145.89
CA SER A 410 100.47 -24.41 -147.11
C SER A 410 99.71 -23.78 -148.26
N THR A 411 100.44 -23.45 -149.31
CA THR A 411 99.92 -22.79 -150.51
C THR A 411 99.02 -23.70 -151.37
N ASN A 412 98.93 -25.01 -151.08
CA ASN A 412 98.13 -25.97 -151.86
C ASN A 412 97.47 -27.02 -150.94
N SER A 413 96.40 -26.59 -150.26
CA SER A 413 95.63 -27.40 -149.31
C SER A 413 94.23 -27.73 -149.83
N VAL A 414 93.81 -28.99 -149.62
CA VAL A 414 92.47 -29.48 -149.97
C VAL A 414 91.36 -28.77 -149.18
N TYR A 415 91.68 -28.17 -148.03
CA TYR A 415 90.70 -27.45 -147.23
C TYR A 415 90.33 -26.08 -147.80
N SER A 416 91.18 -25.47 -148.62
CA SER A 416 90.87 -24.20 -149.30
C SER A 416 89.76 -24.35 -150.34
N ASP A 417 89.57 -25.56 -150.89
CA ASP A 417 88.48 -25.86 -151.82
C ASP A 417 87.11 -26.03 -151.11
N MET A 418 87.10 -26.15 -149.77
CA MET A 418 85.89 -26.33 -148.95
C MET A 418 85.35 -25.02 -148.35
N GLU A 419 85.99 -23.88 -148.59
CA GLU A 419 85.56 -22.58 -148.08
C GLU A 419 84.57 -21.93 -149.04
N VAL A 420 83.32 -21.72 -148.59
CA VAL A 420 82.24 -21.18 -149.43
C VAL A 420 82.37 -19.67 -149.59
N LYS A 421 82.45 -19.21 -150.84
CA LYS A 421 82.29 -17.79 -151.22
C LYS A 421 80.88 -17.60 -151.80
N TRP A 422 80.07 -16.72 -151.21
CA TRP A 422 78.72 -16.42 -151.71
C TRP A 422 78.78 -15.79 -153.11
N THR A 423 78.23 -16.46 -154.12
CA THR A 423 78.28 -16.02 -155.53
C THR A 423 76.94 -15.60 -156.10
N HIS A 424 75.87 -15.50 -155.30
CA HIS A 424 74.56 -15.06 -155.78
C HIS A 424 74.39 -13.55 -155.67
N GLN A 425 74.05 -12.89 -156.78
CA GLN A 425 73.78 -11.46 -156.85
C GLN A 425 72.40 -11.12 -156.26
N PRO A 426 72.23 -9.96 -155.59
CA PRO A 426 70.98 -9.61 -154.92
C PRO A 426 69.83 -9.41 -155.92
N GLY A 427 68.75 -10.18 -155.80
CA GLY A 427 67.51 -9.99 -156.57
C GLY A 427 66.99 -11.23 -157.31
N SER A 428 67.71 -12.35 -157.34
CA SER A 428 67.20 -13.60 -157.92
C SER A 428 66.42 -14.45 -156.91
N LYS A 429 65.36 -15.12 -157.38
CA LYS A 429 64.50 -16.00 -156.58
C LYS A 429 65.17 -17.37 -156.40
N VAL A 430 65.92 -17.54 -155.31
CA VAL A 430 66.63 -18.81 -154.99
C VAL A 430 65.68 -19.77 -154.25
N ARG A 431 65.60 -21.04 -154.68
CA ARG A 431 64.82 -22.09 -153.97
C ARG A 431 65.72 -22.83 -152.97
N ILE A 432 65.14 -23.31 -151.86
CA ILE A 432 65.88 -23.99 -150.78
C ILE A 432 66.68 -25.20 -151.29
N SER A 433 66.17 -25.94 -152.27
CA SER A 433 66.89 -27.07 -152.88
C SER A 433 68.21 -26.69 -153.54
N ASP A 434 68.32 -25.44 -154.01
CA ASP A 434 69.48 -24.94 -154.77
C ASP A 434 70.62 -24.47 -153.84
N LEU A 435 70.38 -24.44 -152.53
CA LEU A 435 71.37 -24.05 -151.53
C LEU A 435 72.29 -25.22 -151.17
N THR A 436 73.59 -24.94 -151.08
CA THR A 436 74.54 -25.91 -150.50
C THR A 436 74.19 -26.12 -149.03
N TRP A 437 74.50 -27.29 -148.48
CA TRP A 437 74.12 -27.63 -147.10
C TRP A 437 74.63 -26.62 -146.07
N GLU A 438 75.78 -25.99 -146.33
CA GLU A 438 76.35 -24.94 -145.49
C GLU A 438 75.48 -23.65 -145.51
N GLN A 439 74.92 -23.29 -146.68
CA GLN A 439 73.99 -22.16 -146.80
C GLN A 439 72.63 -22.47 -146.18
N LYS A 440 72.19 -23.73 -146.20
CA LYS A 440 70.94 -24.16 -145.53
C LYS A 440 71.05 -24.04 -144.01
N GLU A 441 72.22 -24.31 -143.43
CA GLU A 441 72.47 -24.13 -142.00
C GLU A 441 72.28 -22.67 -141.57
N ASP A 442 72.85 -21.73 -142.34
CA ASP A 442 72.75 -20.29 -142.04
C ASP A 442 71.30 -19.77 -142.12
N VAL A 443 70.52 -20.24 -143.09
CA VAL A 443 69.09 -19.89 -143.22
C VAL A 443 68.27 -20.42 -142.04
N LEU A 444 68.49 -21.65 -141.59
CA LEU A 444 67.79 -22.23 -140.44
C LEU A 444 68.14 -21.53 -139.12
N ARG A 445 69.41 -21.14 -138.94
CA ARG A 445 69.84 -20.32 -137.79
C ARG A 445 69.16 -18.95 -137.79
N HIS A 446 69.04 -18.32 -138.96
CA HIS A 446 68.38 -17.03 -139.10
C HIS A 446 66.87 -17.11 -138.81
N LEU A 447 66.20 -18.19 -139.23
CA LEU A 447 64.76 -18.39 -138.97
C LEU A 447 64.47 -18.60 -137.47
N PHE A 448 65.31 -19.38 -136.78
CA PHE A 448 65.20 -19.60 -135.34
C PHE A 448 65.40 -18.31 -134.52
N ALA A 449 66.32 -17.44 -134.94
CA ALA A 449 66.51 -16.12 -134.34
C ALA A 449 65.27 -15.22 -134.53
N LYS A 450 64.63 -15.29 -135.70
CA LYS A 450 63.44 -14.50 -136.03
C LYS A 450 62.19 -14.95 -135.25
N MET A 451 62.01 -16.26 -135.02
CA MET A 451 60.91 -16.78 -134.20
C MET A 451 61.02 -16.41 -132.70
N ASN A 452 62.23 -16.16 -132.21
CA ASN A 452 62.45 -15.69 -130.84
C ASN A 452 62.44 -14.15 -130.69
N GLY A 453 61.90 -13.43 -131.69
CA GLY A 453 61.58 -12.00 -131.58
C GLY A 453 62.77 -11.03 -131.61
N GLN A 454 63.96 -11.47 -132.04
CA GLN A 454 65.15 -10.60 -132.13
C GLN A 454 65.24 -9.97 -133.53
N THR A 455 64.67 -8.76 -133.70
CA THR A 455 64.95 -7.90 -134.88
C THR A 455 65.19 -6.44 -134.46
N GLU A 456 65.97 -5.73 -135.28
CA GLU A 456 66.87 -4.62 -134.98
C GLU A 456 66.26 -3.26 -134.53
N ARG A 457 67.10 -2.49 -133.81
CA ARG A 457 66.91 -1.10 -133.36
C ARG A 457 66.67 -0.11 -134.52
N LYS A 458 65.67 0.78 -134.38
CA LYS A 458 65.66 2.14 -134.96
C LYS A 458 65.07 3.20 -134.00
N THR A 459 65.71 4.36 -134.05
CA THR A 459 65.68 5.59 -133.24
C THR A 459 64.49 6.53 -133.50
N SER A 460 63.95 7.17 -132.43
CA SER A 460 63.30 8.51 -132.32
C SER A 460 62.62 8.60 -130.93
N GLN A 461 63.27 9.07 -129.85
CA GLN A 461 63.33 10.45 -129.31
C GLN A 461 62.02 11.23 -129.10
N HIS A 462 61.93 11.86 -127.91
CA HIS A 462 61.02 12.91 -127.35
C HIS A 462 59.93 12.38 -126.36
N LEU A 463 59.82 12.67 -125.05
CA LEU A 463 60.45 13.55 -124.03
C LEU A 463 60.67 12.70 -122.73
N ALA A 464 61.87 12.66 -122.13
CA ALA A 464 62.39 13.51 -121.03
C ALA A 464 61.77 13.21 -119.62
N LEU A 465 62.44 12.42 -118.77
CA LEU A 465 63.38 12.83 -117.67
C LEU A 465 62.62 13.21 -116.38
N SER A 466 63.01 12.85 -115.15
CA SER A 466 64.28 12.41 -114.53
C SER A 466 63.94 11.74 -113.18
N ALA A 467 64.47 10.57 -112.79
CA ALA A 467 65.77 10.36 -112.15
C ALA A 467 66.16 11.41 -111.10
N SER A 468 66.14 11.06 -109.81
CA SER A 468 67.30 11.27 -108.92
C SER A 468 67.23 10.39 -107.66
N PRO A 469 68.35 9.85 -107.18
CA PRO A 469 68.47 8.99 -106.00
C PRO A 469 69.20 9.69 -104.83
N GLU A 470 69.54 8.90 -103.80
CA GLU A 470 70.58 9.09 -102.77
C GLU A 470 70.22 9.66 -101.38
N LYS A 471 70.58 8.82 -100.39
CA LYS A 471 71.35 9.08 -99.15
C LYS A 471 70.67 9.76 -97.94
N LYS A 472 70.69 9.01 -96.82
CA LYS A 472 71.39 9.25 -95.53
C LYS A 472 70.55 8.64 -94.40
N ASN A 473 71.06 7.99 -93.37
CA ASN A 473 72.30 7.30 -93.00
C ASN A 473 71.97 6.63 -91.65
N LEU A 474 72.60 5.49 -91.35
CA LEU A 474 72.82 5.04 -89.98
C LEU A 474 73.77 6.03 -89.28
N ASN A 475 73.63 6.23 -87.97
CA ASN A 475 74.74 6.06 -87.01
C ASN A 475 74.30 6.31 -85.55
N ASP A 476 75.01 5.55 -84.72
CA ASP A 476 75.01 5.40 -83.27
C ASP A 476 75.52 6.60 -82.44
N SER A 477 75.37 6.40 -81.12
CA SER A 477 76.34 6.68 -80.04
C SER A 477 76.03 7.82 -79.07
N ASP A 478 75.68 7.40 -77.84
CA ASP A 478 76.48 7.46 -76.62
C ASP A 478 77.21 8.75 -76.17
N ALA A 479 77.10 8.93 -74.84
CA ALA A 479 78.15 9.30 -73.88
C ALA A 479 78.13 10.71 -73.24
N ALA A 480 78.00 10.65 -71.90
CA ALA A 480 78.86 11.27 -70.89
C ALA A 480 78.71 12.77 -70.56
N GLY A 481 78.11 13.00 -69.39
CA GLY A 481 78.89 13.42 -68.21
C GLY A 481 79.06 14.92 -67.97
N MET A 482 78.62 15.40 -66.81
CA MET A 482 79.50 15.91 -65.75
C MET A 482 78.67 16.12 -64.48
N LYS A 483 79.15 15.50 -63.38
CA LYS A 483 79.20 15.94 -61.97
C LYS A 483 77.97 16.66 -61.36
N GLU A 484 77.49 16.37 -60.16
CA GLU A 484 78.15 15.91 -58.93
C GLU A 484 77.05 15.48 -57.92
N LYS A 485 77.37 14.49 -57.09
CA LYS A 485 76.68 14.09 -55.84
C LYS A 485 76.68 15.25 -54.80
N PRO A 486 76.17 15.08 -53.56
CA PRO A 486 74.95 14.47 -53.02
C PRO A 486 74.21 15.44 -52.06
N SER A 487 73.18 14.95 -51.37
CA SER A 487 72.39 15.48 -50.22
C SER A 487 73.22 16.15 -49.09
N PRO A 488 72.67 16.66 -47.94
CA PRO A 488 71.27 16.87 -47.50
C PRO A 488 71.03 18.19 -46.69
N ALA A 489 69.82 18.33 -46.11
CA ALA A 489 69.57 18.87 -44.75
C ALA A 489 69.25 20.38 -44.50
N THR A 490 68.06 20.57 -43.90
CA THR A 490 67.71 21.47 -42.76
C THR A 490 67.51 22.99 -42.97
N PHE A 491 66.33 23.48 -42.55
CA PHE A 491 66.04 24.52 -41.52
C PHE A 491 64.61 25.06 -41.77
N ILE A 492 63.65 24.84 -40.85
CA ILE A 492 63.30 25.72 -39.72
C ILE A 492 62.66 27.04 -40.16
N THR A 493 61.41 27.22 -39.74
CA THR A 493 60.98 28.45 -39.05
C THR A 493 59.84 28.13 -38.09
N GLN A 494 60.11 28.41 -36.82
CA GLN A 494 59.20 28.48 -35.68
C GLN A 494 58.92 30.00 -35.40
N PRO A 495 58.21 30.42 -34.34
CA PRO A 495 56.77 30.68 -34.21
C PRO A 495 56.54 32.19 -33.87
N PRO A 496 55.57 32.65 -33.03
CA PRO A 496 55.69 32.45 -31.58
C PRO A 496 54.38 32.23 -30.78
N GLU A 497 54.59 31.72 -29.56
CA GLU A 497 53.69 31.51 -28.43
C GLU A 497 53.10 32.78 -27.82
N PHE A 498 52.03 32.63 -27.03
CA PHE A 498 51.89 33.28 -25.70
C PHE A 498 51.03 32.41 -24.75
N THR A 499 51.71 31.75 -23.79
CA THR A 499 51.45 31.71 -22.33
C THR A 499 50.05 31.38 -21.73
N LEU A 500 50.01 30.28 -20.95
CA LEU A 500 49.28 30.14 -19.65
C LEU A 500 49.89 31.11 -18.60
N PRO A 501 49.30 31.45 -17.41
CA PRO A 501 48.42 30.62 -16.55
C PRO A 501 47.35 31.39 -15.71
N SER A 502 46.59 30.68 -14.86
CA SER A 502 46.32 31.01 -13.43
C SER A 502 44.90 30.64 -12.96
N ASN A 503 44.84 29.80 -11.92
CA ASN A 503 43.73 29.68 -10.97
C ASN A 503 44.24 30.32 -9.65
N PRO A 504 43.47 31.12 -8.89
CA PRO A 504 42.69 30.55 -7.78
C PRO A 504 41.38 31.30 -7.45
N GLY A 505 40.52 30.66 -6.65
CA GLY A 505 39.23 31.21 -6.23
C GLY A 505 39.30 32.31 -5.17
N SER A 506 38.17 33.03 -5.01
CA SER A 506 37.69 33.57 -3.73
C SER A 506 36.24 34.06 -3.87
N LEU A 507 35.41 33.60 -2.92
CA LEU A 507 34.12 34.17 -2.50
C LEU A 507 34.31 35.64 -2.05
N PRO A 508 33.21 36.42 -1.97
CA PRO A 508 32.69 36.67 -0.62
C PRO A 508 31.16 36.66 -0.49
N HIS A 509 30.72 36.12 0.65
CA HIS A 509 29.75 36.69 1.60
C HIS A 509 28.77 37.78 1.10
N ILE A 510 27.46 37.50 1.17
CA ILE A 510 26.45 38.44 1.69
C ILE A 510 25.45 37.68 2.56
N HIS A 511 25.42 38.05 3.84
CA HIS A 511 24.32 37.87 4.77
C HIS A 511 23.15 38.77 4.35
N THR A 512 21.92 38.26 4.31
CA THR A 512 20.76 39.02 4.80
C THR A 512 19.53 38.14 5.03
N ALA A 513 18.93 38.37 6.20
CA ALA A 513 17.57 38.05 6.67
C ALA A 513 17.22 36.57 6.93
#